data_AF-A0A7J4PRV8-F1
#
_entry.id   AF-A0A7J4PRV8-F1
#
_cell.length_a   1.000
_cell.length_b   1.000
_cell.length_c   1.000
_cell.angle_alpha   90.00
_cell.angle_beta   90.00
_cell.angle_gamma   90.00
#
_symmetry.space_group_name_H-M   'P 1'
#
loop_
_entity.id
_entity.type
_entity.pdbx_description
1 polymer ?
#
loop_
_entity_poly.entity_id
_entity_poly.type
_entity_poly.pdbx_seq_one_letter_code
_entity_poly.pdbx_strand_id
1 'polypeptide(L)' 'MKVKEIMSTPVTIDKSERIAHALDVMEKHDLRRLLVTNDGKLSGTI' A
#
# COMPACT_ATOMS: atom_id res chain seq x y z
N MET A 1 -10.60 -4.55 22.35
CA MET A 1 -10.32 -4.57 20.90
C MET A 1 -8.92 -4.07 20.65
N LYS A 2 -8.11 -4.87 19.96
CA LYS A 2 -6.77 -4.47 19.49
C LYS A 2 -6.87 -4.07 18.02
N VAL A 3 -6.03 -3.14 17.56
CA VAL A 3 -5.99 -2.70 16.15
C VAL A 3 -5.82 -3.89 15.19
N LYS A 4 -5.00 -4.87 15.56
CA LYS A 4 -4.77 -6.09 14.78
C LYS A 4 -6.02 -6.95 14.55
N GLU A 5 -7.08 -6.74 15.33
CA GLU A 5 -8.34 -7.49 15.21
C GLU A 5 -9.29 -6.86 14.18
N ILE A 6 -9.04 -5.61 13.78
CA ILE A 6 -9.90 -4.85 12.84
C ILE A 6 -9.18 -4.41 11.57
N MET A 7 -7.85 -4.37 11.57
CA MET A 7 -7.08 -3.91 10.42
C MET A 7 -7.13 -4.93 9.27
N SER A 8 -7.18 -4.44 8.05
CA SER A 8 -6.92 -5.25 6.86
C SER A 8 -5.42 -5.38 6.63
N THR A 9 -5.00 -6.49 6.00
CA THR A 9 -3.61 -6.65 5.54
C THR A 9 -3.30 -5.56 4.51
N PRO A 10 -2.26 -4.74 4.72
CA PRO A 10 -1.96 -3.66 3.79
C PRO A 10 -1.36 -4.19 2.49
N VAL A 11 -1.73 -3.55 1.37
CA VAL A 11 -1.07 -3.73 0.08
C VAL A 11 0.06 -2.70 -0.03
N THR A 12 1.22 -3.15 -0.50
CA THR A 12 2.43 -2.35 -0.58
C THR A 12 2.96 -2.27 -2.00
N ILE A 13 3.56 -1.13 -2.35
CA ILE A 13 4.33 -0.93 -3.58
C ILE A 13 5.75 -0.44 -3.25
N ASP A 14 6.72 -0.74 -4.08
CA ASP A 14 8.06 -0.18 -3.95
C ASP A 14 8.11 1.29 -4.40
N LYS A 15 8.95 2.12 -3.74
CA LYS A 15 9.11 3.55 -4.05
C LYS A 15 9.57 3.83 -5.49
N SER A 16 10.16 2.84 -6.16
CA SER A 16 10.66 2.95 -7.53
C SER A 16 9.59 2.63 -8.58
N GLU A 17 8.44 2.11 -8.17
CA GLU A 17 7.33 1.80 -9.06
C GLU A 17 6.66 3.08 -9.61
N ARG A 18 6.09 2.98 -10.81
CA ARG A 18 5.41 4.12 -11.45
C ARG A 18 4.05 4.37 -10.80
N ILE A 19 3.65 5.64 -10.75
CA ILE A 19 2.32 6.04 -10.23
C ILE A 19 1.18 5.34 -10.99
N ALA A 20 1.32 5.13 -12.31
CA ALA A 20 0.33 4.38 -13.09
C ALA A 20 0.10 2.97 -12.51
N HIS A 21 1.17 2.26 -12.15
CA HIS A 21 1.05 0.95 -11.51
C HIS A 21 0.41 1.06 -10.11
N ALA A 22 0.72 2.10 -9.35
CA ALA A 22 0.05 2.36 -8.07
C ALA A 22 -1.47 2.53 -8.23
N LEU A 23 -1.90 3.25 -9.28
CA LEU A 23 -3.32 3.41 -9.61
C LEU A 23 -3.97 2.09 -10.02
N ASP A 24 -3.30 1.29 -10.85
CA ASP A 24 -3.78 -0.04 -11.26
C ASP A 24 -3.94 -0.97 -10.03
N VAL A 25 -3.00 -0.92 -9.09
CA VAL A 25 -3.07 -1.69 -7.83
C VAL A 25 -4.21 -1.20 -6.94
N MET A 26 -4.42 0.11 -6.84
CA MET A 26 -5.56 0.70 -6.13
C MET A 26 -6.89 0.22 -6.71
N GLU A 27 -7.08 0.32 -8.02
CA GLU A 27 -8.30 -0.11 -8.70
C GLU A 27 -8.54 -1.62 -8.54
N LYS A 28 -7.51 -2.44 -8.76
CA LYS A 28 -7.59 -3.90 -8.64
C LYS A 28 -8.00 -4.37 -7.25
N HIS A 29 -7.59 -3.66 -6.21
CA HIS A 29 -7.85 -4.03 -4.83
C HIS A 29 -8.98 -3.21 -4.17
N ASP A 30 -9.66 -2.33 -4.93
CA ASP A 30 -10.65 -1.36 -4.41
C ASP A 30 -10.10 -0.55 -3.22
N LEU A 31 -8.86 -0.10 -3.34
CA LEU A 31 -8.15 0.65 -2.32
C LEU A 31 -8.03 2.12 -2.69
N ARG A 32 -8.10 2.98 -1.68
CA ARG A 32 -7.85 4.42 -1.84
C ARG A 32 -6.43 4.84 -1.46
N ARG A 33 -5.68 3.96 -0.81
CA ARG A 33 -4.34 4.20 -0.30
C ARG A 33 -3.50 2.93 -0.32
N LEU A 34 -2.21 3.08 -0.57
CA LEU A 34 -1.19 2.04 -0.52
C LEU A 34 -0.08 2.46 0.44
N LEU A 35 0.62 1.47 1.00
CA LEU A 35 1.88 1.72 1.69
C LEU A 35 3.03 1.70 0.68
N VAL A 36 3.91 2.68 0.77
CA VAL A 36 5.11 2.75 -0.06
C VAL A 36 6.29 2.23 0.76
N THR A 37 6.96 1.21 0.24
CA THR A 37 8.15 0.61 0.85
C THR A 37 9.43 0.97 0.10
N ASN A 38 10.55 0.97 0.80
CA ASN A 38 11.88 1.04 0.24
C ASN A 38 12.77 0.01 0.95
N ASP A 39 13.32 -0.95 0.22
CA ASP A 39 14.15 -2.03 0.78
C ASP A 39 13.45 -2.75 1.95
N GLY A 40 12.15 -3.04 1.80
CA GLY A 40 11.31 -3.70 2.80
C GLY A 40 10.94 -2.83 4.01
N LYS A 41 11.35 -1.56 4.06
CA LYS A 41 10.98 -0.61 5.12
C LYS A 41 9.89 0.33 4.65
N LEU A 42 8.94 0.63 5.53
CA LEU A 42 7.91 1.63 5.25
C LEU A 42 8.55 3.01 5.03
N SER A 43 8.28 3.62 3.88
CA SER A 43 8.79 4.93 3.49
C SER A 43 7.70 5.99 3.35
N GLY A 44 6.45 5.60 3.12
CA GLY A 44 5.34 6.53 2.97
C GLY A 44 4.00 5.87 2.67
N THR A 45 3.04 6.69 2.26
CA THR A 45 1.73 6.25 1.78
C THR A 45 1.33 7.14 0.61
N ILE A 46 0.61 6.56 -0.35
CA ILE A 46 0.03 7.25 -1.51
C ILE A 46 -1.43 6.85 -1.64
#